data_AF-G2ILY9-F1
#
_entry.id   AF-G2ILY9-F1
#
_cell.length_a   1.000
_cell.length_b   1.000
_cell.length_c   1.000
_cell.angle_alpha   90.00
_cell.angle_beta   90.00
_cell.angle_gamma   90.00
#
_symmetry.space_group_name_H-M   'P 1'
#
loop_
_entity.id
_entity.type
_entity.pdbx_description
1 polymer ?
#
loop_
_entity_poly.entity_id
_entity_poly.type
_entity_poly.pdbx_seq_one_letter_code
_entity_poly.pdbx_strand_id
1 'polypeptide(L)' 'MAAQVRAKVASGEYASESEVIRDGLRALQARDRAVEQWLRNEVVPAYDAYQADPSRGIPLDDVRAGLAKRHERTAKRG' A
#
# COMPACT_ATOMS: atom_id res chain seq x y z
N MET A 1 -20.75 -11.65 1.47
CA MET A 1 -19.69 -12.64 1.74
C MET A 1 -20.03 -14.01 1.16
N ALA A 2 -20.94 -14.80 1.75
CA ALA A 2 -21.23 -16.16 1.27
C ALA A 2 -21.67 -16.25 -0.22
N ALA A 3 -22.45 -15.28 -0.72
CA ALA A 3 -22.83 -15.24 -2.12
C ALA A 3 -21.64 -14.99 -3.08
N GLN A 4 -20.66 -14.18 -2.67
CA GLN A 4 -19.45 -13.92 -3.46
C GLN A 4 -18.52 -15.13 -3.48
N VAL A 5 -18.41 -15.83 -2.34
CA VAL A 5 -17.66 -17.09 -2.25
C VAL A 5 -18.27 -18.15 -3.16
N ARG A 6 -19.60 -18.33 -3.11
CA ARG A 6 -20.31 -19.25 -4.02
C ARG A 6 -20.15 -18.88 -5.49
N ALA A 7 -20.20 -17.59 -5.83
CA ALA A 7 -20.02 -17.14 -7.22
C ALA A 7 -18.63 -17.48 -7.76
N LYS A 8 -17.58 -17.35 -6.94
CA LYS A 8 -16.19 -17.72 -7.30
C LYS A 8 -15.99 -19.22 -7.51
N VAL A 9 -16.73 -20.05 -6.77
CA VAL A 9 -16.73 -21.51 -7.00
C VAL A 9 -17.54 -21.85 -8.25
N ALA A 10 -18.72 -21.24 -8.41
CA ALA A 10 -19.59 -21.46 -9.57
C ALA A 10 -18.97 -21.02 -10.90
N SER A 11 -18.10 -20.00 -10.89
CA SER A 11 -17.33 -19.58 -12.07
C SER A 11 -16.18 -20.53 -12.42
N GLY A 12 -15.85 -21.49 -11.56
CA GLY A 12 -14.70 -22.38 -11.71
C GLY A 12 -13.35 -21.74 -11.35
N GLU A 13 -13.34 -20.51 -10.82
CA GLU A 13 -12.10 -19.85 -10.36
C GLU A 13 -11.48 -20.58 -9.17
N TYR A 14 -12.29 -21.24 -8.34
CA TYR A 14 -11.87 -22.05 -7.20
C TYR A 14 -12.63 -23.38 -7.14
N ALA A 15 -11.98 -24.44 -6.66
CA ALA A 15 -12.60 -25.76 -6.57
C ALA A 15 -13.54 -25.91 -5.35
N SER A 16 -13.39 -25.06 -4.33
CA SER A 16 -14.23 -25.11 -3.12
C SER A 16 -14.29 -23.77 -2.38
N GLU A 17 -15.32 -23.59 -1.55
CA GLU A 17 -15.44 -22.41 -0.69
C GLU A 17 -14.28 -22.30 0.32
N SER A 18 -13.78 -23.44 0.84
CA SER A 18 -12.63 -23.49 1.75
C SER A 18 -11.33 -23.04 1.07
N GLU A 19 -11.23 -23.20 -0.25
CA GLU A 19 -10.10 -22.68 -1.02
C GLU A 19 -10.16 -21.16 -1.11
N VAL A 20 -11.32 -20.59 -1.48
CA VAL A 20 -11.55 -19.14 -1.52
C VAL A 20 -11.20 -18.49 -0.19
N ILE A 21 -11.63 -19.08 0.93
CA ILE A 21 -11.37 -18.56 2.28
C ILE A 21 -9.87 -18.60 2.60
N ARG A 22 -9.20 -19.74 2.34
CA ARG A 22 -7.76 -19.88 2.62
C ARG A 22 -6.93 -18.90 1.79
N ASP A 23 -7.28 -18.74 0.52
CA ASP A 23 -6.60 -17.80 -0.36
C ASP A 23 -6.80 -16.35 0.11
N GLY A 24 -8.02 -15.97 0.45
CA GLY A 24 -8.32 -14.66 1.04
C GLY A 24 -7.55 -14.39 2.33
N LEU A 25 -7.45 -15.37 3.22
CA LEU A 25 -6.65 -15.25 4.44
C LEU A 25 -5.16 -15.08 4.16
N ARG A 26 -4.59 -15.80 3.17
CA ARG A 26 -3.19 -15.62 2.77
C ARG A 26 -2.95 -14.22 2.20
N ALA A 27 -3.87 -13.71 1.37
CA ALA A 27 -3.78 -12.37 0.81
C ALA A 27 -3.80 -11.29 1.91
N LEU A 28 -4.69 -11.42 2.90
CA LEU A 28 -4.72 -10.53 4.07
C LEU A 28 -3.41 -10.59 4.86
N GLN A 29 -2.92 -11.80 5.18
CA GLN A 29 -1.65 -11.97 5.89
C GLN A 29 -0.44 -11.43 5.11
N ALA A 30 -0.45 -11.53 3.78
CA ALA A 30 0.61 -10.98 2.94
C ALA A 30 0.58 -9.46 2.97
N ARG A 31 -0.61 -8.86 2.85
CA ARG A 31 -0.79 -7.41 2.98
C ARG A 31 -0.33 -6.90 4.35
N ASP A 32 -0.74 -7.55 5.43
CA ASP A 32 -0.40 -7.12 6.79
C ASP A 32 1.12 -7.22 7.03
N ARG A 33 1.75 -8.30 6.55
CA ARG A 33 3.22 -8.44 6.60
C ARG A 33 3.93 -7.35 5.79
N ALA A 34 3.43 -7.02 4.61
CA ALA A 34 4.01 -5.97 3.77
C ALA A 34 3.94 -4.60 4.46
N VAL A 35 2.79 -4.27 5.07
CA VAL A 35 2.63 -3.03 5.84
C VAL A 35 3.57 -3.00 7.03
N GLU A 36 3.62 -4.07 7.82
CA GLU A 36 4.49 -4.15 8.99
C GLU A 36 5.98 -4.01 8.62
N GLN A 37 6.38 -4.67 7.53
CA GLN A 37 7.76 -4.60 7.04
C GLN A 37 8.11 -3.18 6.57
N TRP A 38 7.20 -2.52 5.85
CA TRP A 38 7.37 -1.12 5.43
C TRP A 38 7.47 -0.17 6.63
N LEU A 39 6.61 -0.34 7.64
CA LEU A 39 6.65 0.47 8.86
C LEU A 39 7.99 0.31 9.59
N ARG A 40 8.44 -0.93 9.79
CA ARG A 40 9.68 -1.22 10.51
C ARG A 40 10.94 -0.78 9.77
N ASN A 41 10.97 -0.98 8.45
CA ASN A 41 12.20 -0.84 7.69
C ASN A 41 12.34 0.51 7.00
N GLU A 42 11.25 1.24 6.80
CA GLU A 42 11.28 2.55 6.12
C GLU A 42 10.77 3.66 7.03
N VAL A 43 9.58 3.51 7.62
CA VAL A 43 8.94 4.60 8.37
C VAL A 43 9.67 4.91 9.67
N VAL A 44 9.94 3.89 10.49
CA VAL A 44 10.65 4.07 11.77
C VAL A 44 12.06 4.66 11.54
N PRO A 45 12.89 4.11 10.63
CA PRO A 45 14.20 4.71 10.35
C PRO A 45 14.14 6.14 9.83
N ALA A 46 13.15 6.47 8.98
CA ALA A 46 12.97 7.83 8.50
C ALA A 46 12.59 8.80 9.63
N TYR A 47 11.75 8.35 10.56
CA TYR A 47 11.37 9.12 11.74
C TYR A 47 12.55 9.33 12.69
N ASP A 48 13.27 8.27 13.05
CA ASP A 48 14.44 8.35 13.94
C ASP A 48 15.52 9.27 13.33
N ALA A 49 15.73 9.17 12.03
CA ALA A 49 16.64 10.03 11.29
C ALA A 49 16.24 11.51 11.34
N TYR A 50 14.93 11.81 11.26
CA TYR A 50 14.42 13.17 11.39
C TYR A 50 14.48 13.68 12.83
N GLN A 51 14.20 12.82 13.82
CA GLN A 51 14.37 13.19 15.24
C GLN A 51 15.82 13.53 15.55
N ALA A 52 16.78 12.76 15.03
CA ALA A 52 18.20 12.99 15.22
C ALA A 52 18.70 14.25 14.49
N ASP A 53 18.13 14.55 13.31
CA ASP A 53 18.46 15.73 12.53
C ASP A 53 17.21 16.37 11.89
N PRO A 54 16.57 17.33 12.59
CA PRO A 54 15.38 18.00 12.10
C PRO A 54 15.61 18.83 10.82
N SER A 55 16.86 19.18 10.49
CA SER A 55 17.18 19.95 9.29
C SER A 55 16.91 19.17 7.99
N ARG A 56 16.73 17.84 8.09
CA ARG A 56 16.35 16.95 6.99
C ARG A 56 14.90 17.12 6.54
N GLY A 57 14.09 17.81 7.33
CA GLY A 57 12.70 18.13 6.98
C GLY A 57 12.63 19.01 5.74
N ILE A 58 11.58 18.81 4.94
CA ILE A 58 11.27 19.70 3.81
C ILE A 58 10.13 20.62 4.24
N PRO A 59 10.26 21.95 4.09
CA PRO A 59 9.16 22.87 4.33
C PRO A 59 7.92 22.50 3.52
N LEU A 60 6.73 22.64 4.12
CA LEU A 60 5.48 22.21 3.48
C LEU A 60 5.22 22.92 2.14
N ASP A 61 5.60 24.19 2.03
CA ASP A 61 5.44 24.97 0.81
C ASP A 61 6.30 24.41 -0.33
N ASP A 62 7.52 23.97 -0.04
CA ASP A 62 8.41 23.33 -1.01
C ASP A 62 7.87 21.96 -1.45
N VAL A 63 7.26 21.20 -0.53
CA VAL A 63 6.56 19.94 -0.86
C VAL A 63 5.41 20.20 -1.84
N ARG A 64 4.57 21.19 -1.56
CA ARG A 64 3.43 21.56 -2.41
C ARG A 64 3.88 22.03 -3.79
N ALA A 65 4.87 22.93 -3.84
CA ALA A 65 5.44 23.41 -5.09
C ALA A 65 6.06 22.27 -5.92
N GLY A 66 6.75 21.32 -5.27
CA GLY A 66 7.31 20.13 -5.90
C GLY A 66 6.23 19.21 -6.49
N LEU A 67 5.12 18.99 -5.78
CA LEU A 67 3.99 18.19 -6.26
C LEU A 67 3.30 18.85 -7.46
N ALA A 68 3.04 20.16 -7.41
CA ALA A 68 2.45 20.90 -8.51
C ALA A 68 3.29 20.81 -9.80
N LYS A 69 4.61 21.01 -9.70
CA LYS A 69 5.55 20.86 -10.83
C LYS A 69 5.52 19.45 -11.43
N ARG A 70 5.45 18.41 -10.60
CA ARG A 70 5.34 17.02 -11.07
C ARG A 70 4.02 16.78 -11.80
N HIS A 71 2.93 17.28 -11.26
CA HIS A 71 1.60 17.17 -11.88
C HIS A 71 1.56 17.84 -13.25
N GLU A 72 2.04 19.09 -13.37
CA GLU A 72 2.13 19.80 -14.65
C GLU A 72 2.96 19.03 -15.69
N ARG A 73 4.07 18.42 -15.28
CA ARG A 73 4.91 17.64 -16.19
C ARG A 73 4.22 16.38 -16.69
N THR A 74 3.45 15.70 -15.84
CA THR A 74 2.66 14.52 -16.25
C THR A 74 1.49 14.94 -17.15
N ALA A 75 0.82 16.05 -16.84
CA ALA A 75 -0.28 16.59 -17.62
C ALA A 75 0.14 17.10 -19.01
N LYS A 76 1.38 17.58 -19.18
CA LYS A 76 1.94 18.00 -20.49
C LYS A 76 2.42 16.83 -21.36
N ARG A 77 2.45 15.61 -20.82
CA ARG A 77 3.02 14.42 -21.48
C ARG A 77 1.96 13.45 -22.01
N GLY A 78 0.69 13.66 -21.68
CA GLY A 78 -0.48 13.00 -22.27
C GLY A 78 -1.22 13.97 -23.19
#